data_AF-A0A929XD18-F1
#
_entry.id   AF-A0A929XD18-F1
#
_cell.length_a   1.000
_cell.length_b   1.000
_cell.length_c   1.000
_cell.angle_alpha   90.00
_cell.angle_beta   90.00
_cell.angle_gamma   90.00
#
_symmetry.space_group_name_H-M   'P 1'
#
loop_
_entity.id
_entity.type
_entity.pdbx_description
1 polymer ?
#
loop_
_entity_poly.entity_id
_entity_poly.type
_entity_poly.pdbx_seq_one_letter_code
_entity_poly.pdbx_strand_id
1 'polypeptide(L)'
;MFGFKGGKGVATMIGILAAINPIVLGILVVYGIILFIVTRIVSIASITAAILLPVLMFFLNSHTLEYVKGNSIHSFSVYLGFSIIFALIILFNHRENIKRLRNGEENRFTKKKVNKVDKSVNNEDKKEEEDN
;
A
#
# COMPACT_ATOMS: atom_id res chain seq x y z
N MET A 1 16.69 -6.53 22.30
CA MET A 1 15.47 -5.70 22.18
C MET A 1 15.20 -5.55 20.70
N PHE A 2 14.19 -6.24 20.14
CA PHE A 2 13.85 -6.11 18.72
C PHE A 2 13.51 -4.64 18.48
N GLY A 3 14.42 -3.89 17.86
CA GLY A 3 14.23 -2.47 17.63
C GLY A 3 13.03 -2.32 16.72
N PHE A 4 11.85 -2.09 17.32
CA PHE A 4 10.49 -2.11 16.77
C PHE A 4 10.35 -1.22 15.53
N LYS A 5 11.04 -1.57 14.46
CA LYS A 5 10.89 -1.08 13.10
C LYS A 5 9.74 -1.89 12.50
N GLY A 6 8.56 -1.74 13.09
CA GLY A 6 7.35 -2.38 12.62
C GLY A 6 7.07 -1.96 11.18
N GLY A 7 6.45 -2.86 10.40
CA GLY A 7 5.93 -2.51 9.08
C GLY A 7 4.91 -1.39 9.17
N LYS A 8 4.67 -0.65 8.07
CA LYS A 8 3.80 0.55 8.01
C LYS A 8 2.30 0.27 8.25
N GLY A 9 1.94 -0.92 8.70
CA GLY A 9 0.56 -1.34 8.99
C GLY A 9 -0.31 -1.61 7.76
N VAL A 10 0.17 -1.39 6.54
CA VAL A 10 -0.63 -1.49 5.30
C VAL A 10 -1.24 -2.89 5.13
N ALA A 11 -0.47 -3.95 5.34
CA ALA A 11 -0.97 -5.33 5.22
C ALA A 11 -2.07 -5.66 6.24
N THR A 12 -1.93 -5.16 7.48
CA THR A 12 -2.95 -5.32 8.53
C THR A 12 -4.24 -4.59 8.15
N MET A 13 -4.12 -3.35 7.67
CA MET A 13 -5.29 -2.57 7.22
C MET A 13 -6.00 -3.24 6.04
N ILE A 14 -5.24 -3.81 5.09
CA ILE A 14 -5.79 -4.60 3.99
C ILE A 14 -6.56 -5.81 4.51
N GLY A 15 -6.00 -6.55 5.48
CA GLY A 15 -6.68 -7.71 6.08
C GLY A 15 -7.99 -7.33 6.78
N ILE A 16 -7.99 -6.23 7.54
CA ILE A 16 -9.20 -5.73 8.19
C ILE A 16 -10.24 -5.30 7.14
N LEU A 17 -9.82 -4.57 6.11
CA LEU A 17 -10.72 -4.13 5.05
C LEU A 17 -11.27 -5.30 4.22
N ALA A 18 -10.48 -6.35 4.00
CA ALA A 18 -10.93 -7.58 3.35
C ALA A 18 -12.06 -8.26 4.13
N ALA A 19 -11.96 -8.28 5.46
CA ALA A 19 -12.98 -8.86 6.34
C ALA A 19 -14.26 -8.01 6.40
N ILE A 20 -14.13 -6.68 6.32
CA ILE A 20 -15.26 -5.74 6.39
C ILE A 20 -15.98 -5.64 5.04
N ASN A 21 -15.24 -5.32 3.98
CA ASN A 21 -15.79 -5.07 2.66
C ASN A 21 -14.75 -5.39 1.56
N PRO A 22 -14.77 -6.62 1.02
CA PRO A 22 -13.82 -7.03 -0.01
C PRO A 22 -14.00 -6.28 -1.34
N ILE A 23 -15.19 -5.74 -1.63
CA ILE A 23 -15.46 -4.96 -2.85
C ILE A 23 -14.71 -3.62 -2.77
N VAL A 24 -14.83 -2.90 -1.65
CA VAL A 24 -14.10 -1.64 -1.42
C VAL A 24 -12.59 -1.88 -1.46
N LEU A 25 -12.11 -2.98 -0.86
CA LEU A 25 -10.71 -3.37 -0.98
C LEU A 25 -10.30 -3.57 -2.43
N GLY A 26 -11.09 -4.28 -3.23
CA GLY A 26 -10.83 -4.50 -4.65
C GLY A 26 -10.66 -3.19 -5.42
N ILE A 27 -11.56 -2.23 -5.21
CA ILE A 27 -11.49 -0.90 -5.84
C ILE A 27 -10.19 -0.18 -5.45
N LEU A 28 -9.85 -0.15 -4.16
CA LEU A 28 -8.64 0.52 -3.67
C LEU A 28 -7.35 -0.14 -4.15
N VAL A 29 -7.33 -1.48 -4.24
CA VAL A 29 -6.18 -2.24 -4.75
C VAL A 29 -5.99 -1.95 -6.23
N VAL A 30 -7.05 -2.01 -7.04
CA VAL A 30 -6.98 -1.72 -8.48
C VAL A 30 -6.51 -0.28 -8.70
N TYR A 31 -7.11 0.69 -7.99
CA TYR A 31 -6.69 2.08 -8.03
C TYR A 31 -5.21 2.26 -7.64
N GLY A 32 -4.79 1.64 -6.54
CA GLY A 32 -3.42 1.69 -6.05
C GLY A 32 -2.42 1.07 -7.04
N ILE A 33 -2.78 -0.03 -7.70
CA ILE A 33 -1.95 -0.65 -8.74
C ILE A 33 -1.80 0.28 -9.94
N ILE A 34 -2.90 0.87 -10.42
CA ILE A 34 -2.86 1.83 -11.54
C ILE A 34 -1.94 3.00 -11.19
N LEU A 35 -2.12 3.62 -10.02
CA LEU A 35 -1.25 4.72 -9.58
C LEU A 35 0.20 4.28 -9.39
N PHE A 36 0.43 3.09 -8.88
CA PHE A 36 1.78 2.56 -8.72
C PHE A 36 2.47 2.36 -10.08
N ILE A 37 1.76 1.87 -11.10
CA ILE A 37 2.33 1.68 -12.44
C ILE A 37 2.74 3.03 -13.04
N VAL A 38 1.93 4.07 -12.85
CA VAL A 38 2.20 5.43 -13.36
C VAL A 38 3.32 6.13 -12.59
N THR A 39 3.27 6.11 -11.25
CA THR A 39 4.20 6.88 -10.40
C THR A 39 5.50 6.13 -10.12
N ARG A 40 5.45 4.79 -10.13
CA ARG A 40 6.48 3.86 -9.62
C ARG A 40 6.89 4.13 -8.18
N ILE A 41 6.00 4.73 -7.38
CA ILE A 41 6.26 5.07 -5.99
C ILE A 41 5.14 4.46 -5.13
N VAL A 42 5.50 3.45 -4.33
CA VAL A 42 4.54 2.69 -3.49
C VAL A 42 3.86 3.59 -2.46
N SER A 43 4.57 4.58 -1.93
CA SER A 43 4.03 5.47 -0.90
C SER A 43 2.95 6.40 -1.42
N ILE A 44 3.07 6.90 -2.65
CA ILE A 44 2.01 7.70 -3.28
C ILE A 44 0.75 6.85 -3.42
N ALA A 45 0.88 5.63 -3.95
CA ALA A 45 -0.26 4.71 -4.12
C ALA A 45 -0.96 4.43 -2.77
N SER A 46 -0.21 4.12 -1.72
CA SER A 46 -0.78 3.84 -0.40
C SER A 46 -1.43 5.06 0.26
N ILE A 47 -0.80 6.23 0.21
CA ILE A 47 -1.34 7.46 0.81
C ILE A 47 -2.61 7.91 0.09
N THR A 48 -2.60 7.89 -1.24
CA THR A 48 -3.77 8.27 -2.04
C THR A 48 -4.92 7.28 -1.86
N ALA A 49 -4.65 5.97 -1.79
CA ALA A 49 -5.68 4.97 -1.48
C ALA A 49 -6.26 5.15 -0.06
N ALA A 50 -5.43 5.51 0.92
CA ALA A 50 -5.89 5.78 2.29
C ALA A 50 -6.80 7.01 2.37
N ILE A 51 -6.52 8.07 1.60
CA ILE A 51 -7.40 9.25 1.49
C ILE A 51 -8.66 8.93 0.68
N LEU A 52 -8.53 8.10 -0.35
CA LEU A 52 -9.66 7.68 -1.16
C LEU A 52 -10.66 6.83 -0.39
N LEU A 53 -10.23 6.05 0.61
CA LEU A 53 -11.11 5.21 1.41
C LEU A 53 -12.29 5.97 2.08
N PRO A 54 -12.08 7.02 2.90
CA PRO A 54 -13.19 7.79 3.49
C PRO A 54 -14.03 8.53 2.43
N VAL A 55 -13.40 9.00 1.35
CA VAL A 55 -14.11 9.63 0.22
C VAL A 55 -15.05 8.62 -0.43
N LEU A 56 -14.57 7.42 -0.70
CA LEU A 56 -15.34 6.33 -1.29
C LEU A 56 -16.48 5.91 -0.35
N MET A 57 -16.22 5.80 0.95
CA MET A 57 -17.27 5.51 1.93
C MET A 57 -18.37 6.58 1.93
N PHE A 58 -17.99 7.86 1.84
CA PHE A 58 -18.94 8.97 1.76
C PHE A 58 -19.81 8.91 0.49
N PHE A 59 -19.20 8.68 -0.68
CA PHE A 59 -19.93 8.65 -1.95
C PHE A 59 -20.76 7.37 -2.17
N LEU A 60 -20.25 6.19 -1.80
CA LEU A 60 -20.99 4.91 -1.97
C LEU A 60 -22.25 4.81 -1.12
N ASN A 61 -22.36 5.61 -0.06
CA ASN A 61 -23.56 5.69 0.77
C ASN A 61 -24.78 6.23 0.01
N SER A 62 -24.56 7.11 -0.98
CA SER A 62 -25.65 7.79 -1.69
C SER A 62 -26.38 6.94 -2.73
N HIS A 63 -25.80 5.84 -3.22
CA HIS A 63 -26.38 5.09 -4.35
C HIS A 63 -26.17 3.57 -4.35
N THR A 64 -25.27 2.99 -3.53
CA THR A 64 -24.78 1.61 -3.79
C THR A 64 -24.80 0.69 -2.56
N LEU A 65 -24.54 1.20 -1.35
CA LEU A 65 -24.51 0.36 -0.15
C LEU A 65 -25.90 -0.08 0.34
N GLU A 66 -26.94 0.70 0.05
CA GLU A 66 -28.33 0.35 0.36
C GLU A 66 -28.80 -0.91 -0.39
N TYR A 67 -28.28 -1.14 -1.60
CA TYR A 67 -28.65 -2.29 -2.44
C TYR A 67 -28.04 -3.63 -1.99
N VAL A 68 -26.92 -3.63 -1.25
CA VAL A 68 -26.19 -4.87 -0.91
C VAL A 68 -26.49 -5.37 0.50
N LYS A 69 -26.97 -4.49 1.40
CA LYS A 69 -27.30 -4.88 2.77
C LYS A 69 -28.33 -3.89 3.30
N GLY A 70 -29.60 -4.28 3.32
CA GLY A 70 -30.72 -3.50 3.83
C GLY A 70 -30.66 -3.22 5.35
N ASN A 71 -29.56 -2.65 5.84
CA ASN A 71 -29.29 -2.41 7.26
C ASN A 71 -28.79 -0.98 7.50
N SER A 72 -29.74 -0.14 7.90
CA SER A 72 -29.67 0.93 8.91
C SER A 72 -28.50 1.92 8.86
N ILE A 73 -28.89 3.19 8.69
CA ILE A 73 -28.08 4.43 8.78
C ILE A 73 -27.07 4.44 9.95
N HIS A 74 -27.35 3.74 11.06
CA HIS A 74 -26.41 3.58 12.18
C HIS A 74 -25.06 2.96 11.81
N SER A 75 -25.02 2.08 10.81
CA SER A 75 -23.79 1.44 10.36
C SER A 75 -22.86 2.42 9.64
N PHE A 76 -23.43 3.41 8.94
CA PHE A 76 -22.67 4.34 8.10
C PHE A 76 -21.71 5.20 8.91
N SER A 77 -22.19 5.84 9.98
CA SER A 77 -21.36 6.71 10.82
C SER A 77 -20.17 5.94 11.43
N VAL A 78 -20.36 4.66 11.77
CA VAL A 78 -19.31 3.80 12.29
C VAL A 78 -18.27 3.47 11.20
N TYR A 79 -18.71 3.08 10.00
CA TYR A 79 -17.81 2.80 8.89
C TYR A 79 -17.04 4.04 8.43
N LEU A 80 -17.69 5.19 8.37
CA LEU A 80 -17.06 6.46 8.01
C LEU A 80 -16.02 6.85 9.08
N GLY A 81 -16.38 6.80 10.37
CA GLY A 81 -15.45 7.05 11.47
C GLY A 81 -14.24 6.12 11.42
N PHE A 82 -14.46 4.83 11.21
CA PHE A 82 -13.39 3.84 11.07
C PHE A 82 -12.48 4.12 9.87
N SER A 83 -13.05 4.50 8.72
CA SER A 83 -12.30 4.85 7.52
C SER A 83 -11.39 6.07 7.72
N ILE A 84 -11.86 7.08 8.46
CA ILE A 84 -11.10 8.27 8.80
C ILE A 84 -9.93 7.90 9.73
N ILE A 85 -10.19 7.12 10.78
CA ILE A 85 -9.16 6.64 11.69
C ILE A 85 -8.09 5.84 10.91
N PHE A 86 -8.52 4.99 9.98
CA PHE A 86 -7.61 4.23 9.12
C PHE A 86 -6.75 5.13 8.24
N ALA A 87 -7.36 6.14 7.61
CA ALA A 87 -6.65 7.12 6.79
C ALA A 87 -5.58 7.85 7.62
N LEU A 88 -5.92 8.29 8.83
CA LEU A 88 -5.00 8.98 9.74
C LEU A 88 -3.83 8.09 10.17
N ILE A 89 -4.09 6.83 10.53
CA ILE A 89 -3.03 5.87 10.92
C ILE A 89 -2.08 5.62 9.75
N ILE A 90 -2.61 5.41 8.54
CA ILE A 90 -1.76 5.20 7.36
C ILE A 90 -0.92 6.45 7.08
N LEU A 91 -1.50 7.64 7.16
CA LEU A 91 -0.79 8.89 6.94
C LEU A 91 0.32 9.08 7.96
N PHE A 92 0.05 8.82 9.24
CA PHE A 92 1.03 8.89 10.32
C PHE A 92 2.19 7.90 10.13
N ASN A 93 1.89 6.68 9.67
CA ASN A 93 2.89 5.66 9.35
C ASN A 93 3.73 6.02 8.10
N HIS A 94 3.20 6.88 7.23
CA HIS A 94 3.90 7.35 6.04
C HIS A 94 4.58 8.71 6.23
N ARG A 95 4.61 9.31 7.42
CA ARG A 95 5.23 10.64 7.66
C ARG A 95 6.65 10.76 7.12
N GLU A 96 7.48 9.73 7.27
CA GLU A 96 8.86 9.72 6.76
C GLU A 96 8.90 9.64 5.24
N ASN A 97 7.99 8.87 4.65
CA ASN A 97 7.83 8.78 3.20
C ASN A 97 7.33 10.09 2.60
N ILE A 98 6.42 10.79 3.28
CA ILE A 98 5.95 12.10 2.85
C ILE A 98 7.10 13.12 2.89
N LYS A 99 7.93 13.09 3.94
CA LYS A 99 9.13 13.92 4.01
C LYS A 99 10.10 13.63 2.86
N ARG A 100 10.40 12.35 2.61
CA ARG A 100 11.23 11.93 1.46
C ARG A 100 10.62 12.32 0.12
N LEU A 101 9.30 12.19 -0.03
CA LEU A 101 8.59 12.54 -1.27
C LEU A 101 8.70 14.04 -1.55
N ARG A 102 8.53 14.89 -0.53
CA ARG A 102 8.72 16.35 -0.64
C ARG A 102 10.16 16.73 -1.01
N ASN A 103 11.13 15.96 -0.51
CA ASN A 103 12.55 16.17 -0.82
C ASN A 103 12.97 15.52 -2.16
N GLY A 104 12.11 14.75 -2.83
CA GLY A 104 12.47 13.97 -4.02
C GLY A 104 13.34 12.74 -3.75
N GLU A 105 13.50 12.34 -2.49
CA GLU A 105 14.36 11.24 -2.01
C GLU A 105 13.61 9.91 -1.86
N GLU A 106 12.32 9.87 -2.20
CA GLU A 106 11.53 8.64 -2.05
C GLU A 106 11.93 7.62 -3.13
N ASN A 107 12.18 6.39 -2.69
CA ASN A 107 12.62 5.31 -3.57
C ASN A 107 11.58 5.02 -4.67
N ARG A 108 11.92 5.39 -5.90
CA ARG A 108 11.23 4.93 -7.09
C ARG A 108 11.56 3.47 -7.32
N PHE A 109 10.54 2.63 -7.45
CA PHE A 109 10.71 1.22 -7.73
C PHE A 109 11.27 1.07 -9.16
N THR A 110 12.59 1.00 -9.24
CA THR A 110 13.32 0.77 -10.48
C THR A 110 13.75 -0.67 -10.49
N LYS A 111 13.39 -1.43 -11.53
CA LYS A 111 13.94 -2.77 -11.73
C LYS A 111 15.46 -2.60 -11.87
N LYS A 112 16.22 -2.96 -10.83
CA LYS A 112 17.68 -3.13 -10.97
C LYS A 112 17.87 -4.15 -12.08
N LYS A 113 18.42 -3.74 -13.23
CA LYS A 113 18.92 -4.69 -14.22
C LYS A 113 20.02 -5.46 -13.52
N VAL A 114 19.78 -6.73 -13.20
CA VAL A 114 20.87 -7.64 -12.82
C VAL A 114 21.70 -7.81 -14.08
N ASN A 115 22.83 -7.12 -14.17
CA ASN A 115 23.75 -7.29 -15.27
C ASN A 115 24.30 -8.72 -15.22
N LYS A 116 24.10 -9.47 -16.30
CA LYS A 116 24.48 -10.89 -16.43
C LYS A 116 26.00 -11.12 -16.26
N VAL A 117 26.80 -10.05 -16.32
CA VAL A 117 28.27 -10.03 -16.17
C VAL A 117 28.72 -10.37 -14.75
N ASP A 118 27.98 -9.98 -13.70
CA ASP A 118 28.34 -10.32 -12.30
C ASP A 118 28.20 -11.82 -11.99
N LYS A 119 27.47 -12.57 -12.83
CA LYS A 119 27.32 -14.03 -12.70
C LYS A 119 28.39 -14.83 -13.45
N SER A 120 29.03 -14.27 -14.48
CA SER A 120 30.11 -14.97 -15.18
C SER A 120 31.41 -14.90 -14.39
N VAL A 121 31.75 -13.72 -13.84
CA VAL A 121 32.99 -13.52 -13.04
C VAL A 121 32.98 -14.39 -11.78
N ASN A 122 31.88 -14.38 -11.00
CA ASN A 122 31.75 -15.22 -9.81
C ASN A 122 31.76 -16.74 -10.06
N ASN A 123 31.56 -17.19 -11.31
CA ASN A 123 31.61 -18.61 -11.66
C ASN A 123 32.99 -19.03 -12.20
N GLU A 124 33.82 -18.09 -12.65
CA GLU A 124 35.21 -18.34 -13.06
C GLU A 124 36.12 -18.39 -11.83
N ASP A 125 35.97 -17.45 -10.89
CA ASP A 125 36.74 -17.43 -9.64
C ASP A 125 36.52 -18.71 -8.79
N LYS A 126 35.31 -19.27 -8.81
CA LYS A 126 34.99 -20.53 -8.12
C LYS A 126 35.56 -21.78 -8.77
N LYS A 127 35.84 -21.75 -10.07
CA LYS A 127 36.47 -22.88 -10.76
C LYS A 127 37.97 -22.94 -10.50
N GLU A 128 38.63 -21.78 -10.36
CA GLU A 128 40.07 -21.73 -10.04
C GLU A 128 40.39 -22.11 -8.58
N GLU A 129 39.42 -21.96 -7.66
CA GLU A 129 39.54 -22.44 -6.27
C GLU A 129 39.27 -23.95 -6.10
N GLU A 130 38.50 -24.58 -7.01
CA GLU A 130 38.23 -26.03 -6.97
C GLU A 130 39.31 -26.87 -7.69
N ASP A 131 40.12 -26.25 -8.55
CA ASP A 131 41.22 -26.89 -9.28
C ASP A 131 42.62 -26.72 -8.61
N ASN A 132 42.70 -26.13 -7.41
CA ASN A 132 43.92 -26.03 -6.57
C ASN A 132 43.83 -26.86 -5.29
#